data_AF-A0A1M7GD10-F1
#
_entry.id   AF-A0A1M7GD10-F1
#
_cell.length_a   1.000
_cell.length_b   1.000
_cell.length_c   1.000
_cell.angle_alpha   90.00
_cell.angle_beta   90.00
_cell.angle_gamma   90.00
#
_symmetry.space_group_name_H-M   'P 1'
#
loop_
_entity.id
_entity.type
_entity.pdbx_description
1 polymer ?
#
loop_
_entity_poly.entity_id
_entity_poly.type
_entity_poly.pdbx_seq_one_letter_code
_entity_poly.pdbx_strand_id
1 'polypeptide(L)'
;MGYRKGYYKKDGTYVQGHFANTRSRSFTKKNSGCILIFLLSLLIGSVISCSESSDTSNGSSNTSNSNCPTKTCGDFSSQAAAQSTYNNNKKCYKNLDSDGDGIACENLGK
;
A
#
# COMPACT_ATOMS: atom_id res chain seq x y z
N MET A 1 26.77 -15.00 -1.94
CA MET A 1 26.57 -13.54 -1.75
C MET A 1 27.77 -12.81 -2.34
N GLY A 2 27.58 -11.74 -3.11
CA GLY A 2 28.70 -10.99 -3.70
C GLY A 2 28.97 -9.71 -2.90
N TYR A 3 30.20 -9.46 -2.47
CA TYR A 3 30.55 -8.17 -1.86
C TYR A 3 30.87 -7.14 -2.95
N ARG A 4 30.22 -5.98 -2.90
CA ARG A 4 30.51 -4.85 -3.80
C ARG A 4 31.47 -3.91 -3.09
N LYS A 5 32.71 -3.83 -3.59
CA LYS A 5 33.77 -2.99 -3.00
C LYS A 5 33.41 -1.52 -3.11
N GLY A 6 33.65 -0.76 -2.04
CA GLY A 6 33.49 0.69 -2.04
C GLY A 6 34.54 1.39 -2.90
N TYR A 7 34.25 2.61 -3.34
CA TYR A 7 35.14 3.41 -4.18
C TYR A 7 34.94 4.92 -3.95
N TYR A 8 35.91 5.73 -4.34
CA TYR A 8 35.82 7.19 -4.33
C TYR A 8 35.29 7.71 -5.65
N LYS A 9 34.34 8.64 -5.59
CA LYS A 9 33.85 9.39 -6.75
C LYS A 9 34.85 10.48 -7.15
N LYS A 10 34.72 11.02 -8.37
CA LYS A 10 35.57 12.13 -8.86
C LYS A 10 35.41 13.42 -8.05
N ASP A 11 34.31 13.56 -7.33
CA ASP A 11 34.02 14.68 -6.41
C ASP A 11 34.65 14.50 -5.01
N GLY A 12 35.38 13.39 -4.77
CA GLY A 12 36.01 13.08 -3.48
C GLY A 12 35.11 12.37 -2.47
N THR A 13 33.83 12.16 -2.76
CA THR A 13 32.91 11.46 -1.86
C THR A 13 33.17 9.94 -1.88
N TYR A 14 33.29 9.33 -0.69
CA TYR A 14 33.45 7.87 -0.56
C TYR A 14 32.10 7.15 -0.59
N VAL A 15 31.98 6.13 -1.44
CA VAL A 15 30.84 5.21 -1.45
C VAL A 15 31.22 3.93 -0.72
N GLN A 16 30.57 3.67 0.41
CA GLN A 16 30.82 2.47 1.21
C GLN A 16 30.39 1.18 0.47
N GLY A 17 31.23 0.15 0.57
CA GLY A 17 30.93 -1.17 0.02
C GLY A 17 29.83 -1.90 0.81
N HIS A 18 29.06 -2.75 0.14
CA HIS A 18 27.97 -3.51 0.76
C HIS A 18 27.89 -4.93 0.21
N PHE A 19 27.31 -5.84 1.00
CA PHE A 19 27.01 -7.20 0.55
C PHE A 19 25.74 -7.20 -0.31
N ALA A 20 25.86 -7.64 -1.55
CA ALA A 20 24.73 -7.89 -2.43
C ALA A 20 24.21 -9.32 -2.22
N ASN A 21 22.94 -9.41 -1.80
CA ASN A 21 22.22 -10.67 -1.72
C ASN A 21 21.51 -10.93 -3.06
N THR A 22 21.77 -12.08 -3.69
CA THR A 22 21.16 -12.51 -4.96
C THR A 22 19.88 -13.32 -4.73
N ARG A 23 19.17 -13.10 -3.61
CA ARG A 23 17.92 -13.81 -3.32
C ARG A 23 16.86 -13.37 -4.33
N SER A 24 16.69 -14.15 -5.40
CA SER A 24 15.58 -14.02 -6.33
C SER A 24 14.29 -14.14 -5.53
N ARG A 25 13.45 -13.10 -5.53
CA ARG A 25 12.12 -13.20 -4.96
C ARG A 25 11.28 -14.09 -5.88
N SER A 26 11.16 -15.36 -5.54
CA SER A 26 10.18 -16.24 -6.18
C SER A 26 8.79 -15.77 -5.75
N PHE A 27 8.06 -15.14 -6.66
CA PHE A 27 6.65 -14.84 -6.48
C PHE A 27 5.87 -16.14 -6.68
N THR A 28 5.48 -16.78 -5.58
CA THR A 28 4.56 -17.92 -5.63
C THR A 28 3.17 -17.39 -6.00
N LYS A 29 2.80 -17.46 -7.28
CA LYS A 29 1.44 -17.16 -7.74
C LYS A 29 0.52 -18.31 -7.31
N LYS A 30 -0.02 -18.23 -6.08
CA LYS A 30 -1.03 -19.19 -5.59
C LYS A 30 -2.41 -18.78 -6.11
N ASN A 31 -2.76 -19.21 -7.32
CA ASN A 31 -4.09 -19.07 -7.89
C ASN A 31 -5.00 -20.22 -7.42
N SER A 32 -5.53 -20.12 -6.20
CA SER A 32 -6.58 -21.04 -5.71
C SER A 32 -7.51 -20.38 -4.68
N GLY A 33 -7.85 -19.10 -4.88
CA GLY A 33 -8.62 -18.30 -3.91
C GLY A 33 -10.13 -18.24 -4.13
N CYS A 34 -10.66 -18.72 -5.26
CA CYS A 34 -12.06 -18.43 -5.64
C CYS A 34 -12.95 -19.68 -5.75
N ILE A 35 -12.39 -20.87 -5.98
CA ILE A 35 -13.19 -22.10 -6.19
C ILE A 35 -13.89 -22.54 -4.89
N LEU A 36 -13.25 -22.35 -3.74
CA LEU A 36 -13.85 -22.65 -2.42
C LEU A 36 -15.00 -21.70 -2.08
N ILE A 37 -14.94 -20.46 -2.57
CA ILE A 37 -16.00 -19.46 -2.40
C ILE A 37 -17.22 -19.85 -3.25
N PHE A 38 -17.00 -20.25 -4.51
CA PHE A 38 -18.08 -20.72 -5.40
C PHE A 38 -18.84 -21.94 -4.86
N LEU A 39 -18.15 -22.88 -4.20
CA LEU A 39 -18.79 -24.07 -3.61
C LEU A 39 -19.58 -23.76 -2.33
N LEU A 40 -19.19 -22.75 -1.57
CA LEU A 40 -19.88 -22.34 -0.34
C LEU A 40 -21.11 -21.45 -0.63
N SER A 41 -21.08 -20.70 -1.74
CA SER A 41 -22.19 -19.83 -2.17
C SER A 41 -23.44 -20.59 -2.65
N LEU A 42 -23.30 -21.84 -3.11
CA LEU A 42 -24.43 -22.62 -3.66
C LEU A 42 -25.39 -23.16 -2.57
N LEU A 43 -24.97 -23.18 -1.30
CA LEU A 43 -25.77 -23.71 -0.18
C LEU A 43 -26.53 -22.63 0.62
N ILE A 44 -26.33 -21.34 0.30
CA ILE A 44 -26.94 -20.20 1.01
C ILE A 44 -28.02 -19.53 0.13
N GLY A 45 -28.38 -20.14 -1.00
CA GLY A 45 -29.30 -19.61 -2.03
C GLY A 45 -30.79 -19.56 -1.66
N SER A 46 -31.14 -19.30 -0.40
CA SER A 46 -32.50 -18.98 0.03
C SER A 46 -32.44 -17.79 0.97
N VAL A 47 -32.99 -16.67 0.50
CA VAL A 47 -33.12 -15.36 1.16
C VAL A 47 -31.81 -14.56 1.27
N ILE A 48 -31.64 -13.55 0.42
CA ILE A 48 -31.25 -12.19 0.83
C ILE A 48 -31.52 -11.24 -0.34
N SER A 49 -32.28 -10.21 0.00
CA SER A 49 -32.58 -9.00 -0.74
C SER A 49 -31.37 -8.43 -1.50
N CYS A 50 -31.64 -7.85 -2.66
CA CYS A 50 -30.67 -7.11 -3.47
C CYS A 50 -29.97 -6.04 -2.61
N SER A 51 -28.63 -6.02 -2.62
CA SER A 51 -27.86 -4.80 -2.39
C SER A 51 -26.95 -4.62 -3.59
N GLU A 52 -27.35 -3.64 -4.41
CA GLU A 52 -26.58 -3.08 -5.51
C GLU A 52 -25.23 -2.62 -4.98
N SER A 53 -24.15 -3.21 -5.49
CA SER A 53 -22.82 -2.60 -5.38
C SER A 53 -22.78 -1.46 -6.38
N SER A 54 -23.02 -0.24 -5.91
CA SER A 54 -22.77 0.97 -6.68
C SER A 54 -21.52 1.66 -6.13
N ASP A 55 -20.44 1.54 -6.91
CA ASP A 55 -19.40 2.56 -6.95
C ASP A 55 -20.06 3.92 -7.21
N THR A 56 -20.03 4.85 -6.25
CA THR A 56 -20.30 6.26 -6.54
C THR A 56 -19.43 7.17 -5.69
N SER A 57 -18.51 7.84 -6.37
CA SER A 57 -17.95 9.12 -6.01
C SER A 57 -19.05 10.17 -5.80
N ASN A 58 -19.13 10.79 -4.63
CA ASN A 58 -19.11 12.25 -4.43
C ASN A 58 -19.13 12.53 -2.91
N GLY A 59 -18.58 13.68 -2.52
CA GLY A 59 -18.20 13.98 -1.15
C GLY A 59 -19.32 14.10 -0.11
N SER A 60 -18.82 14.17 1.12
CA SER A 60 -19.46 14.65 2.34
C SER A 60 -20.25 13.64 3.18
N SER A 61 -19.58 13.30 4.29
CA SER A 61 -20.11 13.28 5.65
C SER A 61 -21.07 12.15 6.07
N ASN A 62 -20.50 11.37 6.99
CA ASN A 62 -21.10 10.80 8.19
C ASN A 62 -21.68 9.38 8.13
N THR A 63 -20.85 8.51 8.70
CA THR A 63 -21.24 7.39 9.57
C THR A 63 -21.50 6.08 8.85
N SER A 64 -20.39 5.40 8.55
CA SER A 64 -20.32 3.94 8.61
C SER A 64 -18.96 3.56 9.22
N ASN A 65 -19.03 3.37 10.54
CA ASN A 65 -18.04 2.91 11.51
C ASN A 65 -16.77 2.24 10.97
N SER A 66 -15.90 3.03 10.35
CA SER A 66 -14.49 2.74 10.13
C SER A 66 -13.75 3.92 10.72
N ASN A 67 -13.21 3.74 11.93
CA ASN A 67 -12.49 4.78 12.66
C ASN A 67 -11.13 5.03 11.98
N CYS A 68 -11.19 5.57 10.76
CA CYS A 68 -10.05 5.91 9.96
C CYS A 68 -9.56 7.29 10.39
N PRO A 69 -8.32 7.42 10.88
CA PRO A 69 -7.80 8.71 11.33
C PRO A 69 -7.72 9.70 10.17
N THR A 70 -8.15 10.94 10.40
CA THR A 70 -8.17 12.01 9.40
C THR A 70 -6.80 12.68 9.22
N LYS A 71 -5.72 11.89 9.18
CA LYS A 71 -4.36 12.40 9.01
C LYS A 71 -4.12 12.79 7.57
N THR A 72 -3.58 13.98 7.34
CA THR A 72 -3.27 14.53 6.01
C THR A 72 -1.77 14.64 5.81
N CYS A 73 -1.32 14.92 4.60
CA CYS A 73 0.11 15.15 4.35
C CYS A 73 0.70 16.27 5.23
N GLY A 74 -0.08 17.29 5.59
CA GLY A 74 0.36 18.35 6.50
C GLY A 74 0.63 17.90 7.94
N ASP A 75 0.13 16.73 8.35
CA ASP A 75 0.41 16.13 9.67
C ASP A 75 1.79 15.47 9.76
N PHE A 76 2.48 15.28 8.62
CA PHE A 76 3.75 14.58 8.56
C PHE A 76 4.89 15.52 8.22
N SER A 77 6.01 15.36 8.92
CA SER A 77 7.22 16.15 8.67
C SER A 77 8.05 15.63 7.49
N SER A 78 7.76 14.43 6.97
CA SER A 78 8.46 13.85 5.82
C SER A 78 7.62 12.84 5.06
N GLN A 79 7.94 12.68 3.77
CA GLN A 79 7.34 11.68 2.89
C GLN A 79 7.46 10.25 3.46
N ALA A 80 8.61 9.91 4.04
CA ALA A 80 8.85 8.58 4.60
C ALA A 80 7.91 8.25 5.77
N ALA A 81 7.62 9.22 6.64
CA ALA A 81 6.69 9.03 7.74
C ALA A 81 5.25 8.82 7.23
N ALA A 82 4.81 9.67 6.28
CA ALA A 82 3.50 9.54 5.64
C ALA A 82 3.34 8.20 4.92
N GLN A 83 4.37 7.76 4.20
CA GLN A 83 4.39 6.47 3.50
C GLN A 83 4.25 5.29 4.46
N SER A 84 4.93 5.34 5.60
CA SER A 84 4.83 4.31 6.62
C SER A 84 3.40 4.20 7.17
N THR A 85 2.75 5.34 7.42
CA THR A 85 1.35 5.40 7.86
C THR A 85 0.39 4.90 6.79
N TYR A 86 0.56 5.33 5.53
CA TYR A 86 -0.23 4.83 4.41
C TYR A 86 -0.11 3.31 4.25
N ASN A 87 1.11 2.78 4.32
CA ASN A 87 1.36 1.34 4.21
C ASN A 87 0.75 0.54 5.37
N ASN A 88 0.63 1.13 6.56
CA ASN A 88 -0.01 0.48 7.71
C ASN A 88 -1.50 0.25 7.48
N ASN A 89 -2.21 1.21 6.88
CA ASN A 89 -3.63 1.08 6.57
C ASN A 89 -4.04 1.90 5.33
N LYS A 90 -3.85 1.31 4.15
CA LYS A 90 -4.16 1.96 2.86
C LYS A 90 -5.62 2.35 2.71
N LYS A 91 -6.54 1.62 3.35
CA LYS A 91 -7.98 1.90 3.27
C LYS A 91 -8.34 3.16 4.06
N CYS A 92 -7.73 3.35 5.23
CA CYS A 92 -7.96 4.52 6.07
C CYS A 92 -7.16 5.75 5.66
N TYR A 93 -5.98 5.55 5.09
CA TYR A 93 -5.07 6.63 4.71
C TYR A 93 -5.01 6.85 3.20
N LYS A 94 -6.04 6.45 2.46
CA LYS A 94 -6.13 6.67 1.00
C LYS A 94 -5.92 8.13 0.64
N ASN A 95 -6.30 9.06 1.51
CA ASN A 95 -6.10 10.49 1.31
C ASN A 95 -4.63 10.94 1.35
N LEU A 96 -3.69 10.10 1.82
CA LEU A 96 -2.26 10.38 1.75
C LEU A 96 -1.66 10.13 0.35
N ASP A 97 -2.31 9.31 -0.46
CA ASP A 97 -1.93 8.91 -1.82
C ASP A 97 -3.15 9.13 -2.73
N SER A 98 -3.41 10.40 -3.02
CA SER A 98 -4.67 10.83 -3.65
C SER A 98 -4.73 10.47 -5.13
N ASP A 99 -3.59 10.40 -5.80
CA ASP A 99 -3.43 9.98 -7.19
C ASP A 99 -3.30 8.44 -7.32
N GLY A 100 -2.97 7.74 -6.24
CA GLY A 100 -2.98 6.28 -6.19
C GLY A 100 -1.77 5.65 -6.88
N ASP A 101 -0.67 6.38 -6.99
CA ASP A 101 0.57 5.90 -7.61
C ASP A 101 1.38 4.98 -6.65
N GLY A 102 0.93 4.90 -5.38
CA GLY A 102 1.54 4.11 -4.32
C GLY A 102 2.55 4.88 -3.49
N ILE A 103 2.78 6.16 -3.78
CA ILE A 103 3.67 7.07 -3.09
C ILE A 103 2.81 8.07 -2.29
N ALA A 104 2.80 7.90 -0.97
CA ALA A 104 2.07 8.82 -0.11
C ALA A 104 2.84 10.15 0.01
N CYS A 105 2.10 11.25 -0.14
CA CYS A 105 2.56 12.61 0.12
C CYS A 105 3.88 12.94 -0.59
N GLU A 106 3.99 12.69 -1.90
CA GLU A 106 5.21 12.94 -2.69
C GLU A 106 5.69 14.40 -2.61
N ASN A 107 4.76 15.31 -2.32
CA ASN A 107 5.01 16.75 -2.17
C ASN A 107 5.76 17.14 -0.89
N LEU A 108 5.88 16.26 0.11
CA LEU A 108 6.56 16.58 1.38
C LEU A 108 8.09 16.63 1.27
N GLY A 109 8.67 16.23 0.13
CA GLY A 109 10.12 16.19 -0.03
C GLY A 109 10.80 15.16 0.87
N LYS A 110 12.06 14.85 0.55
CA LYS A 110 12.90 13.89 1.29
C LYS A 110 13.71 14.59 2.37
#